data_AF-A0A4Q9P8Z8-F1
#
_entry.id   AF-A0A4Q9P8Z8-F1
#
_cell.length_a   1.000
_cell.length_b   1.000
_cell.length_c   1.000
_cell.angle_alpha   90.00
_cell.angle_beta   90.00
_cell.angle_gamma   90.00
#
_symmetry.space_group_name_H-M   'P 1'
#
loop_
_entity.id
_entity.type
_entity.pdbx_description
1 polymer ?
#
loop_
_entity_poly.entity_id
_entity_poly.type
_entity_poly.pdbx_seq_one_letter_code
_entity_poly.pdbx_strand_id
1 'polypeptide(L)'
;PAANFKRLVMESINPTECLVAGEELGHDEPRDHRTFPKLKFYTDRDWNEFKRKHKNVTHIGDEVIRGKKKSALGENHTALYLEHIDGSPASGDYVNDARKFTRNLINLAISTKCLMPKKWGEADVWFQELFYTALRQRFPLFQLCHNNAKGNIFMAQVYYEAVTRKWENIAATTVNLNDAMYSFKTNSDNEACKEDSNDAPDVQRAGLPPPRPRAKRPSEMFWTMIIVQGL
;
A
#
# COMPACT_ATOMS: atom_id res chain seq x y z
N PRO A 1 11.37 -3.92 22.77
CA PRO A 1 10.19 -3.52 21.95
C PRO A 1 9.59 -4.68 21.15
N ALA A 2 10.38 -5.33 20.27
CA ALA A 2 9.91 -6.41 19.40
C ALA A 2 9.35 -7.63 20.15
N ALA A 3 10.03 -8.10 21.22
CA ALA A 3 9.53 -9.23 22.02
C ALA A 3 8.19 -8.92 22.72
N ASN A 4 8.03 -7.70 23.24
CA ASN A 4 6.77 -7.27 23.85
C ASN A 4 5.65 -7.14 22.81
N PHE A 5 5.95 -6.56 21.64
CA PHE A 5 4.99 -6.47 20.54
C PHE A 5 4.54 -7.85 20.07
N LYS A 6 5.48 -8.77 19.82
CA LYS A 6 5.18 -10.15 19.44
C LYS A 6 4.24 -10.81 20.45
N ARG A 7 4.55 -10.71 21.75
CA ARG A 7 3.69 -11.24 22.81
C ARG A 7 2.28 -10.65 22.75
N LEU A 8 2.15 -9.32 22.69
CA LEU A 8 0.85 -8.64 22.64
C LEU A 8 0.04 -9.02 21.40
N VAL A 9 0.69 -9.18 20.24
CA VAL A 9 0.02 -9.67 19.03
C VAL A 9 -0.54 -11.06 19.27
N MET A 10 0.30 -12.00 19.72
CA MET A 10 -0.13 -13.39 19.92
C MET A 10 -1.24 -13.51 20.98
N GLU A 11 -1.17 -12.74 22.07
CA GLU A 11 -2.21 -12.70 23.11
C GLU A 11 -3.52 -12.05 22.63
N SER A 12 -3.47 -11.16 21.63
CA SER A 12 -4.66 -10.51 21.07
C SER A 12 -5.44 -11.38 20.08
N ILE A 13 -4.87 -12.51 19.65
CA ILE A 13 -5.52 -13.44 18.73
C ILE A 13 -6.54 -14.24 19.52
N ASN A 14 -7.81 -14.06 19.18
CA ASN A 14 -8.90 -14.88 19.68
C ASN A 14 -9.48 -15.64 18.48
N PRO A 15 -9.14 -16.89 18.19
CA PRO A 15 -9.69 -17.59 17.04
C PRO A 15 -11.19 -17.89 17.20
N THR A 16 -12.00 -17.61 16.18
CA THR A 16 -13.46 -17.94 16.20
C THR A 16 -13.86 -19.00 15.20
N GLU A 17 -12.98 -19.35 14.27
CA GLU A 17 -13.29 -20.25 13.17
C GLU A 17 -12.18 -21.29 13.02
N CYS A 18 -12.55 -22.44 12.48
CA CYS A 18 -11.64 -23.47 11.98
C CYS A 18 -11.79 -23.56 10.46
N LEU A 19 -10.75 -24.04 9.77
CA LEU A 19 -10.78 -24.14 8.31
C LEU A 19 -11.62 -25.32 7.83
N VAL A 20 -11.43 -26.47 8.49
CA VAL A 20 -12.13 -27.73 8.23
C VAL A 20 -12.91 -28.13 9.47
N ALA A 21 -14.12 -28.66 9.28
CA ALA A 21 -14.93 -29.15 10.38
C ALA A 21 -14.19 -30.25 11.16
N GLY A 22 -14.08 -30.06 12.48
CA GLY A 22 -13.36 -30.98 13.38
C GLY A 22 -11.94 -30.54 13.75
N GLU A 23 -11.41 -29.48 13.12
CA GLU A 23 -10.16 -28.85 13.56
C GLU A 23 -10.38 -27.94 14.77
N GLU A 24 -9.31 -27.72 15.54
CA GLU A 24 -9.32 -26.74 16.62
C GLU A 24 -9.42 -25.31 16.09
N LEU A 25 -10.03 -24.42 16.88
CA LEU A 25 -10.14 -23.00 16.52
C LEU A 25 -8.74 -22.38 16.43
N GLY A 26 -8.46 -21.75 15.29
CA GLY A 26 -7.16 -21.12 15.04
C GLY A 26 -6.00 -22.09 14.79
N HIS A 27 -6.30 -23.35 14.50
CA HIS A 27 -5.33 -24.28 13.94
C HIS A 27 -4.64 -23.65 12.72
N ASP A 28 -3.32 -23.51 12.75
CA ASP A 28 -2.51 -22.88 11.70
C ASP A 28 -1.45 -23.85 11.21
N GLU A 29 -1.61 -24.33 9.98
CA GLU A 29 -0.64 -25.19 9.31
C GLU A 29 -0.57 -24.88 7.81
N PRO A 30 0.56 -25.20 7.15
CA PRO A 30 0.65 -25.15 5.70
C PRO A 30 -0.36 -26.10 5.05
N ARG A 31 -1.18 -25.58 4.13
CA ARG A 31 -2.20 -26.36 3.42
C ARG A 31 -1.71 -26.69 2.02
N ASP A 32 -1.79 -27.96 1.61
CA ASP A 32 -1.47 -28.36 0.23
C ASP A 32 -2.68 -28.10 -0.70
N HIS A 33 -2.40 -27.60 -1.90
CA HIS A 33 -3.40 -27.35 -2.92
C HIS A 33 -4.16 -28.62 -3.32
N ARG A 34 -3.49 -29.78 -3.28
CA ARG A 34 -4.10 -31.08 -3.62
C ARG A 34 -5.29 -31.42 -2.72
N THR A 35 -5.28 -30.98 -1.47
CA THR A 35 -6.37 -31.18 -0.51
C THR A 35 -7.58 -30.27 -0.81
N PHE A 36 -7.34 -29.14 -1.48
CA PHE A 36 -8.35 -28.14 -1.79
C PHE A 36 -8.37 -27.81 -3.29
N PRO A 37 -8.73 -28.76 -4.17
CA PRO A 37 -8.59 -28.63 -5.62
C PRO A 37 -9.55 -27.61 -6.26
N LYS A 38 -10.53 -27.12 -5.50
CA LYS A 38 -11.54 -26.15 -5.96
C LYS A 38 -11.06 -24.70 -5.86
N LEU A 39 -9.92 -24.45 -5.21
CA LEU A 39 -9.35 -23.12 -5.07
C LEU A 39 -8.90 -22.60 -6.44
N LYS A 40 -9.20 -21.33 -6.72
CA LYS A 40 -8.79 -20.68 -7.96
C LYS A 40 -7.52 -19.85 -7.74
N PHE A 41 -7.33 -19.32 -6.54
CA PHE A 41 -6.27 -18.37 -6.22
C PHE A 41 -5.33 -18.92 -5.15
N TYR A 42 -4.63 -20.01 -5.44
CA TYR A 42 -3.69 -20.63 -4.49
C TYR A 42 -2.34 -19.90 -4.47
N THR A 43 -1.88 -19.41 -5.62
CA THR A 43 -0.61 -18.65 -5.74
C THR A 43 -0.86 -17.18 -6.07
N ASP A 44 0.17 -16.35 -5.88
CA ASP A 44 0.19 -14.95 -6.32
C ASP A 44 0.06 -14.83 -7.85
N ARG A 45 0.64 -15.78 -8.59
CA ARG A 45 0.55 -15.88 -10.05
C ARG A 45 -0.89 -16.06 -10.51
N ASP A 46 -1.66 -16.94 -9.87
CA ASP A 46 -3.06 -17.21 -10.22
C ASP A 46 -3.89 -15.92 -10.11
N TRP A 47 -3.70 -15.20 -9.00
CA TRP A 47 -4.37 -13.92 -8.78
C TRP A 47 -3.94 -12.85 -9.79
N ASN A 48 -2.65 -12.76 -10.10
CA ASN A 48 -2.13 -11.80 -11.08
C ASN A 48 -2.62 -12.10 -12.51
N GLU A 49 -2.75 -13.38 -12.87
CA GLU A 49 -3.34 -13.79 -14.14
C GLU A 49 -4.83 -13.46 -14.21
N PHE A 50 -5.57 -13.71 -13.14
CA PHE A 50 -6.98 -13.32 -13.05
C PHE A 50 -7.17 -11.83 -13.23
N LYS A 51 -6.41 -10.99 -12.51
CA LYS A 51 -6.44 -9.52 -12.66
C LYS A 51 -6.11 -9.07 -14.07
N ARG A 52 -5.20 -9.76 -14.76
CA ARG A 52 -4.81 -9.44 -16.14
C ARG A 52 -5.93 -9.76 -17.12
N LYS A 53 -6.61 -10.90 -16.95
CA LYS A 53 -7.75 -11.33 -17.77
C LYS A 53 -8.99 -10.49 -17.51
N HIS A 54 -9.22 -10.09 -16.26
CA HIS A 54 -10.37 -9.29 -15.81
C HIS A 54 -9.99 -7.83 -15.59
N LYS A 55 -9.04 -7.33 -16.38
CA LYS A 55 -8.67 -5.92 -16.32
C LYS A 55 -9.91 -5.15 -16.76
N ASN A 56 -10.52 -4.40 -15.84
CA ASN A 56 -11.69 -3.59 -16.12
C ASN A 56 -11.34 -2.58 -17.22
N VAL A 57 -11.62 -2.94 -18.47
CA VAL A 57 -11.76 -1.99 -19.56
C VAL A 57 -13.10 -1.34 -19.29
N THR A 58 -13.11 -0.30 -18.45
CA THR A 58 -14.29 0.57 -18.33
C THR A 58 -14.55 1.14 -19.71
N HIS A 59 -15.64 0.69 -20.33
CA HIS A 59 -16.11 1.27 -21.57
C HIS A 59 -16.83 2.58 -21.24
N ILE A 60 -16.74 3.56 -22.15
CA ILE A 60 -17.45 4.83 -22.00
C ILE A 60 -18.94 4.53 -21.95
N GLY A 61 -19.57 4.71 -20.79
CA GLY A 61 -20.99 4.39 -20.55
C GLY A 61 -21.25 3.46 -19.36
N ASP A 62 -20.22 2.79 -18.82
CA ASP A 62 -20.39 1.92 -17.66
C ASP A 62 -20.68 2.75 -16.39
N GLU A 63 -21.74 2.39 -15.66
CA GLU A 63 -22.06 3.02 -14.37
C GLU A 63 -20.94 2.70 -13.36
N VAL A 64 -20.24 3.74 -12.91
CA VAL A 64 -19.16 3.59 -11.92
C VAL A 64 -19.78 3.25 -10.56
N ILE A 65 -20.06 1.97 -10.33
CA ILE A 65 -20.53 1.50 -9.03
C ILE A 65 -19.36 1.60 -8.04
N ARG A 66 -19.35 2.69 -7.26
CA ARG A 66 -18.36 2.96 -6.22
C ARG A 66 -18.36 1.82 -5.20
N GLY A 67 -17.20 1.23 -4.92
CA GLY A 67 -17.06 0.04 -4.07
C GLY A 67 -17.75 0.11 -2.69
N LYS A 68 -17.94 1.32 -2.14
CA LYS A 68 -18.71 1.55 -0.90
C LYS A 68 -20.14 1.00 -0.95
N LYS A 69 -20.81 1.03 -2.10
CA LYS A 69 -22.20 0.54 -2.25
C LYS A 69 -22.28 -0.98 -2.23
N LYS A 70 -21.33 -1.67 -2.87
CA LYS A 70 -21.26 -3.15 -2.87
C LYS A 70 -20.83 -3.72 -1.52
N SER A 71 -19.90 -3.06 -0.82
CA SER A 71 -19.55 -3.46 0.55
C SER A 71 -20.71 -3.31 1.54
N ALA A 72 -21.60 -2.33 1.35
CA ALA A 72 -22.79 -2.18 2.19
C ALA A 72 -23.82 -3.31 1.98
N LEU A 73 -23.74 -4.04 0.87
CA LEU A 73 -24.56 -5.23 0.59
C LEU A 73 -23.90 -6.53 1.09
N GLY A 74 -22.76 -6.45 1.79
CA GLY A 74 -22.01 -7.62 2.24
C GLY A 74 -21.25 -8.34 1.11
N GLU A 75 -21.21 -7.78 -0.09
CA GLU A 75 -20.53 -8.40 -1.23
C GLU A 75 -19.03 -8.09 -1.25
N ASN A 76 -18.22 -9.15 -1.32
CA ASN A 76 -16.78 -9.03 -1.53
C ASN A 76 -16.48 -8.79 -3.01
N HIS A 77 -15.96 -7.61 -3.32
CA HIS A 77 -15.47 -7.25 -4.65
C HIS A 77 -13.99 -6.81 -4.64
N THR A 78 -13.35 -6.82 -3.47
CA THR A 78 -11.99 -6.26 -3.28
C THR A 78 -10.94 -7.33 -3.01
N ALA A 79 -11.34 -8.46 -2.43
CA ALA A 79 -10.47 -9.55 -2.05
C ALA A 79 -11.05 -10.89 -2.52
N LEU A 80 -11.36 -10.99 -3.82
CA LEU A 80 -11.90 -12.22 -4.44
C LEU A 80 -10.95 -13.42 -4.34
N TYR A 81 -9.66 -13.18 -4.08
CA TYR A 81 -8.67 -14.21 -3.81
C TYR A 81 -8.87 -14.92 -2.46
N LEU A 82 -9.63 -14.33 -1.54
CA LEU A 82 -10.06 -15.01 -0.32
C LEU A 82 -11.26 -15.88 -0.69
N GLU A 83 -11.07 -17.18 -0.66
CA GLU A 83 -12.04 -18.18 -1.10
C GLU A 83 -12.21 -19.23 0.00
N HIS A 84 -13.43 -19.73 0.13
CA HIS A 84 -13.72 -20.92 0.93
C HIS A 84 -13.17 -22.17 0.25
N ILE A 85 -13.15 -23.29 0.97
CA ILE A 85 -12.67 -24.60 0.50
C ILE A 85 -13.40 -25.12 -0.75
N ASP A 86 -14.60 -24.61 -1.02
CA ASP A 86 -15.41 -24.95 -2.19
C ASP A 86 -15.13 -24.07 -3.41
N GLY A 87 -14.25 -23.06 -3.28
CA GLY A 87 -13.91 -22.10 -4.33
C GLY A 87 -14.88 -20.92 -4.44
N SER A 88 -15.83 -20.77 -3.52
CA SER A 88 -16.68 -19.57 -3.42
C SER A 88 -15.91 -18.41 -2.77
N PRO A 89 -16.14 -17.15 -3.17
CA PRO A 89 -15.46 -16.01 -2.55
C PRO A 89 -15.93 -15.80 -1.11
N ALA A 90 -15.02 -15.40 -0.23
CA ALA A 90 -15.34 -15.00 1.13
C ALA A 90 -16.32 -13.83 1.15
N SER A 91 -17.18 -13.76 2.17
CA SER A 91 -18.13 -12.66 2.35
C SER A 91 -17.45 -11.31 2.54
N GLY A 92 -18.15 -10.22 2.21
CA GLY A 92 -17.65 -8.87 2.44
C GLY A 92 -17.38 -8.57 3.91
N ASP A 93 -18.19 -9.14 4.80
CA ASP A 93 -18.04 -8.99 6.26
C ASP A 93 -16.77 -9.65 6.76
N TYR A 94 -16.48 -10.88 6.32
CA TYR A 94 -15.23 -11.57 6.63
C TYR A 94 -14.00 -10.71 6.25
N VAL A 95 -14.01 -10.16 5.04
CA VAL A 95 -12.93 -9.29 4.54
C VAL A 95 -12.83 -7.99 5.34
N ASN A 96 -13.97 -7.40 5.70
CA ASN A 96 -14.00 -6.16 6.49
C ASN A 96 -13.48 -6.38 7.91
N ASP A 97 -13.82 -7.50 8.55
CA ASP A 97 -13.35 -7.82 9.89
C ASP A 97 -11.87 -8.17 9.90
N ALA A 98 -11.38 -8.91 8.89
CA ALA A 98 -9.94 -9.10 8.68
C ALA A 98 -9.20 -7.76 8.53
N ARG A 99 -9.81 -6.80 7.81
CA ARG A 99 -9.21 -5.47 7.62
C ARG A 99 -9.18 -4.67 8.91
N LYS A 100 -10.26 -4.70 9.70
CA LYS A 100 -10.31 -4.05 11.03
C LYS A 100 -9.26 -4.65 11.96
N PHE A 101 -9.19 -5.97 12.06
CA PHE A 101 -8.20 -6.67 12.87
C PHE A 101 -6.77 -6.28 12.49
N THR A 102 -6.45 -6.33 11.20
CA THR A 102 -5.13 -5.94 10.68
C THR A 102 -4.77 -4.49 11.02
N ARG A 103 -5.72 -3.56 10.86
CA ARG A 103 -5.50 -2.15 11.24
C ARG A 103 -5.23 -2.00 12.73
N ASN A 104 -5.88 -2.78 13.58
CA ASN A 104 -5.62 -2.79 15.01
C ASN A 104 -4.19 -3.30 15.32
N LEU A 105 -3.73 -4.35 14.64
CA LEU A 105 -2.34 -4.83 14.78
C LEU A 105 -1.31 -3.78 14.31
N ILE A 106 -1.59 -3.07 13.21
CA ILE A 106 -0.75 -1.95 12.74
C ILE A 106 -0.71 -0.84 13.79
N ASN A 107 -1.86 -0.46 14.34
CA ASN A 107 -1.91 0.56 15.40
C ASN A 107 -1.18 0.12 16.67
N LEU A 108 -1.23 -1.17 17.02
CA LEU A 108 -0.48 -1.75 18.11
C LEU A 108 1.04 -1.70 17.85
N ALA A 109 1.48 -1.97 16.62
CA ALA A 109 2.88 -1.84 16.24
C ALA A 109 3.36 -0.39 16.39
N ILE A 110 2.56 0.57 15.96
CA ILE A 110 2.84 2.01 16.10
C ILE A 110 2.91 2.40 17.59
N SER A 111 1.94 1.98 18.41
CA SER A 111 1.90 2.34 19.84
C SER A 111 3.03 1.70 20.65
N THR A 112 3.48 0.51 20.26
CA THR A 112 4.63 -0.18 20.87
C THR A 112 5.99 0.30 20.34
N LYS A 113 5.98 1.34 19.49
CA LYS A 113 7.17 1.96 18.88
C LYS A 113 8.00 0.98 18.05
N CYS A 114 7.34 0.03 17.38
CA CYS A 114 7.99 -0.79 16.36
C CYS A 114 8.36 0.10 15.16
N LEU A 115 9.51 -0.20 14.54
CA LEU A 115 9.91 0.48 13.32
C LEU A 115 9.00 0.02 12.17
N MET A 116 8.31 0.97 11.56
CA MET A 116 7.36 0.72 10.49
C MET A 116 8.01 1.08 9.15
N PRO A 117 8.20 0.12 8.22
CA PRO A 117 8.78 0.42 6.91
C PRO A 117 7.84 1.30 6.06
N LYS A 118 8.37 1.94 5.02
CA LYS A 118 7.52 2.77 4.14
C LYS A 118 6.53 1.93 3.35
N LYS A 119 6.95 0.73 2.92
CA LYS A 119 6.13 -0.24 2.20
C LYS A 119 6.11 -1.58 2.92
N TRP A 120 5.01 -2.32 2.77
CA TRP A 120 4.88 -3.65 3.37
C TRP A 120 5.98 -4.63 2.90
N GLY A 121 6.31 -4.60 1.61
CA GLY A 121 7.36 -5.46 1.04
C GLY A 121 8.79 -5.17 1.55
N GLU A 122 9.00 -4.06 2.25
CA GLU A 122 10.27 -3.69 2.88
C GLU A 122 10.31 -4.07 4.37
N ALA A 123 9.24 -4.67 4.91
CA ALA A 123 9.20 -5.14 6.29
C ALA A 123 10.13 -6.35 6.49
N ASP A 124 10.73 -6.42 7.68
CA ASP A 124 11.50 -7.60 8.08
C ASP A 124 10.66 -8.87 8.01
N VAL A 125 11.29 -9.98 7.64
CA VAL A 125 10.65 -11.31 7.51
C VAL A 125 9.91 -11.70 8.79
N TRP A 126 10.52 -11.50 9.96
CA TRP A 126 9.88 -11.84 11.24
C TRP A 126 8.60 -11.03 11.51
N PHE A 127 8.58 -9.77 11.05
CA PHE A 127 7.44 -8.87 11.23
C PHE A 127 6.32 -9.27 10.27
N GLN A 128 6.65 -9.60 9.03
CA GLN A 128 5.69 -10.11 8.05
C GLN A 128 5.07 -11.43 8.55
N GLU A 129 5.89 -12.39 8.96
CA GLU A 129 5.41 -13.70 9.43
C GLU A 129 4.54 -13.60 10.69
N LEU A 130 4.83 -12.66 11.59
CA LEU A 130 3.98 -12.40 12.75
C LEU A 130 2.56 -11.98 12.34
N PHE A 131 2.43 -11.07 11.38
CA PHE A 131 1.12 -10.64 10.86
C PHE A 131 0.42 -11.76 10.09
N TYR A 132 1.16 -12.53 9.29
CA TYR A 132 0.57 -13.66 8.56
C TYR A 132 0.08 -14.75 9.51
N THR A 133 0.84 -15.07 10.55
CA THR A 133 0.42 -16.01 11.60
C THR A 133 -0.85 -15.52 12.30
N ALA A 134 -0.88 -14.25 12.71
CA ALA A 134 -2.06 -13.66 13.33
C ALA A 134 -3.29 -13.69 12.42
N LEU A 135 -3.10 -13.45 11.12
CA LEU A 135 -4.17 -13.58 10.12
C LEU A 135 -4.63 -15.03 9.96
N ARG A 136 -3.72 -15.99 9.80
CA ARG A 136 -4.07 -17.40 9.58
C ARG A 136 -4.78 -18.04 10.78
N GLN A 137 -4.40 -17.66 11.99
CA GLN A 137 -5.06 -18.13 13.22
C GLN A 137 -6.44 -17.49 13.42
N ARG A 138 -6.60 -16.19 13.14
CA ARG A 138 -7.89 -15.51 13.33
C ARG A 138 -8.87 -15.74 12.17
N PHE A 139 -8.33 -15.88 10.96
CA PHE A 139 -9.04 -15.90 9.69
C PHE A 139 -8.49 -17.06 8.82
N PRO A 140 -9.00 -18.30 9.00
CA PRO A 140 -8.37 -19.50 8.43
C PRO A 140 -8.25 -19.51 6.90
N LEU A 141 -9.08 -18.75 6.17
CA LEU A 141 -8.99 -18.68 4.69
C LEU A 141 -7.65 -18.14 4.17
N PHE A 142 -6.87 -17.45 5.02
CA PHE A 142 -5.51 -17.01 4.68
C PHE A 142 -4.52 -18.18 4.58
N GLN A 143 -4.83 -19.35 5.16
CA GLN A 143 -4.02 -20.57 5.05
C GLN A 143 -4.12 -21.23 3.69
N LEU A 144 -5.21 -20.97 2.93
CA LEU A 144 -5.49 -21.58 1.63
C LEU A 144 -4.65 -20.98 0.50
N CYS A 145 -3.33 -20.87 0.69
CA CYS A 145 -2.41 -20.34 -0.31
C CYS A 145 -0.97 -20.82 -0.13
N HIS A 146 -0.20 -20.73 -1.21
CA HIS A 146 1.23 -20.94 -1.16
C HIS A 146 1.95 -19.72 -0.57
N ASN A 147 2.91 -19.98 0.33
CA ASN A 147 3.88 -19.00 0.82
C ASN A 147 3.25 -17.66 1.26
N ASN A 148 2.16 -17.72 2.02
CA ASN A 148 1.46 -16.54 2.54
C ASN A 148 0.99 -15.54 1.46
N ALA A 149 0.82 -15.98 0.20
CA ALA A 149 0.47 -15.09 -0.92
C ALA A 149 -0.76 -14.23 -0.63
N LYS A 150 -1.83 -14.82 -0.09
CA LYS A 150 -3.07 -14.10 0.26
C LYS A 150 -2.82 -13.09 1.38
N GLY A 151 -2.06 -13.47 2.41
CA GLY A 151 -1.67 -12.59 3.51
C GLY A 151 -0.85 -11.40 3.01
N ASN A 152 0.12 -11.64 2.12
CA ASN A 152 0.96 -10.59 1.53
C ASN A 152 0.15 -9.61 0.67
N ILE A 153 -0.71 -10.11 -0.23
CA ILE A 153 -1.58 -9.26 -1.07
C ILE A 153 -2.49 -8.39 -0.18
N PHE A 154 -3.08 -9.01 0.85
CA PHE A 154 -3.97 -8.32 1.76
C PHE A 154 -3.25 -7.25 2.59
N MET A 155 -2.12 -7.62 3.20
CA MET A 155 -1.30 -6.71 3.99
C MET A 155 -0.78 -5.55 3.15
N ALA A 156 -0.31 -5.78 1.91
CA ALA A 156 0.15 -4.72 1.04
C ALA A 156 -0.93 -3.64 0.82
N GLN A 157 -2.19 -4.04 0.64
CA GLN A 157 -3.30 -3.11 0.49
C GLN A 157 -3.64 -2.39 1.80
N VAL A 158 -3.84 -3.13 2.89
CA VAL A 158 -4.27 -2.53 4.17
C VAL A 158 -3.17 -1.63 4.76
N TYR A 159 -1.92 -2.05 4.63
CA TYR A 159 -0.76 -1.28 5.06
C TYR A 159 -0.61 0.02 4.27
N TYR A 160 -0.80 -0.03 2.95
CA TYR A 160 -0.76 1.17 2.12
C TYR A 160 -1.80 2.20 2.58
N GLU A 161 -3.04 1.78 2.83
CA GLU A 161 -4.10 2.66 3.34
C GLU A 161 -3.80 3.22 4.73
N ALA A 162 -3.29 2.39 5.64
CA ALA A 162 -3.12 2.73 7.06
C ALA A 162 -1.86 3.55 7.34
N VAL A 163 -0.77 3.27 6.60
CA VAL A 163 0.57 3.80 6.85
C VAL A 163 1.03 4.63 5.66
N THR A 164 1.29 4.00 4.51
CA THR A 164 1.99 4.65 3.37
C THR A 164 1.25 5.88 2.86
N ARG A 165 -0.08 5.80 2.68
CA ARG A 165 -0.90 6.92 2.22
C ARG A 165 -0.90 8.10 3.19
N LYS A 166 -0.88 7.84 4.50
CA LYS A 166 -0.81 8.90 5.52
C LYS A 166 0.56 9.58 5.49
N TRP A 167 1.62 8.80 5.34
CA TRP A 167 2.98 9.31 5.15
C TRP A 167 3.10 10.19 3.90
N GLU A 168 2.55 9.75 2.77
CA GLU A 168 2.55 10.52 1.52
C GLU A 168 1.82 11.85 1.67
N ASN A 169 0.66 11.87 2.35
CA ASN A 169 -0.07 13.11 2.62
C ASN A 169 0.73 14.08 3.51
N ILE A 170 1.41 13.57 4.55
CA ILE A 170 2.25 14.39 5.43
C ILE A 170 3.41 14.98 4.62
N ALA A 171 4.12 14.16 3.83
CA ALA A 171 5.24 14.62 3.01
C ALA A 171 4.82 15.64 1.94
N ALA A 172 3.65 15.47 1.32
CA ALA A 172 3.09 16.43 0.37
C ALA A 172 2.67 17.76 1.04
N THR A 173 2.34 17.74 2.33
CA THR A 173 2.01 18.97 3.09
C THR A 173 3.28 19.76 3.45
N THR A 174 4.42 19.09 3.61
CA THR A 174 5.71 19.71 3.95
C THR A 174 6.45 20.33 2.75
N VAL A 175 5.76 20.68 1.66
CA VAL A 175 6.36 21.39 0.53
C VAL A 175 6.78 22.78 1.00
N ASN A 176 8.09 23.04 1.00
CA ASN A 176 8.66 24.33 1.37
C ASN A 176 8.44 25.33 0.23
N LEU A 177 7.60 26.34 0.46
CA LEU A 177 7.33 27.41 -0.52
C LEU A 177 8.59 28.21 -0.91
N ASN A 178 9.67 28.13 -0.12
CA ASN A 178 10.93 28.80 -0.43
C ASN A 178 11.76 28.09 -1.52
N ASP A 179 11.42 26.83 -1.85
CA ASP A 179 12.02 26.08 -2.97
C ASP A 179 11.17 26.18 -4.26
N ALA A 180 10.11 26.99 -4.26
CA ALA A 180 9.28 27.19 -5.44
C ALA A 180 10.08 27.93 -6.53
N MET A 181 10.27 27.28 -7.69
CA MET A 181 11.00 27.85 -8.83
C MET A 181 10.35 29.13 -9.40
N TYR A 182 9.07 29.37 -9.07
CA TYR A 182 8.33 30.57 -9.43
C TYR A 182 7.45 31.02 -8.27
N SER A 183 7.72 32.21 -7.73
CA SER A 183 6.83 32.92 -6.82
C SER A 183 6.07 33.99 -7.60
N PHE A 184 4.74 33.97 -7.58
CA PHE A 184 3.95 35.07 -8.10
C PHE A 184 3.96 36.20 -7.07
N LYS A 185 4.48 37.37 -7.43
CA LYS A 185 4.29 38.57 -6.62
C LYS A 185 2.80 38.94 -6.67
N THR A 186 2.10 38.81 -5.56
CA THR A 186 0.78 39.42 -5.40
C THR A 186 0.98 40.93 -5.33
N ASN A 187 0.26 41.71 -6.14
CA ASN A 187 0.32 43.17 -6.23
C ASN A 187 -0.19 43.91 -4.96
N SER A 188 0.00 43.33 -3.77
CA SER A 188 -0.50 43.84 -2.49
C SER A 188 0.63 44.19 -1.52
N ASP A 189 1.83 44.50 -2.02
CA ASP A 189 2.94 45.04 -1.23
C ASP A 189 3.43 46.41 -1.75
N ASN A 190 2.60 47.11 -2.53
CA ASN A 190 2.84 48.48 -2.98
C ASN A 190 1.75 49.40 -2.43
N GLU A 191 1.77 49.70 -1.14
CA GLU A 191 1.27 50.98 -0.58
C GLU A 191 1.74 51.07 0.87
N ALA A 192 2.97 51.57 1.07
CA ALA A 192 3.42 52.11 2.34
C ALA A 192 4.46 53.19 2.09
N CYS A 193 3.94 54.41 1.89
CA CYS A 193 4.51 55.72 2.19
C CYS A 193 6.01 55.95 1.97
N LYS A 194 6.34 56.93 1.12
CA LYS A 194 7.28 58.01 1.48
C LYS A 194 7.20 59.19 0.51
N GLU A 195 6.76 60.32 1.08
CA GLU A 195 6.98 61.69 0.59
C GLU A 195 8.49 62.02 0.50
N ASP A 196 8.75 62.99 -0.37
CA ASP A 196 9.99 63.65 -0.79
C ASP A 196 11.16 63.74 0.21
N SER A 197 12.39 63.56 -0.31
CA SER A 197 13.37 64.67 -0.46
C SER A 197 14.73 64.19 -0.99
N ASN A 198 15.33 65.02 -1.85
CA ASN A 198 16.64 64.99 -2.51
C ASN A 198 17.86 64.49 -1.70
N ASP A 199 18.79 63.77 -2.32
CA ASP A 199 20.08 64.27 -2.85
C ASP A 199 21.03 63.10 -3.22
N ALA A 200 21.83 63.28 -4.28
CA ALA A 200 22.77 62.31 -4.85
C ALA A 200 24.14 62.29 -4.10
N PRO A 201 25.23 61.61 -4.55
CA PRO A 201 25.41 60.42 -5.42
C PRO A 201 26.42 59.38 -4.82
N ASP A 202 26.65 58.27 -5.55
CA ASP A 202 27.99 57.85 -6.04
C ASP A 202 28.38 56.35 -5.89
N VAL A 203 28.73 55.77 -7.05
CA VAL A 203 29.81 54.79 -7.34
C VAL A 203 29.71 53.28 -6.97
N GLN A 204 29.74 52.49 -8.06
CA GLN A 204 30.34 51.14 -8.29
C GLN A 204 29.75 49.88 -7.63
N ARG A 205 29.27 48.92 -8.47
CA ARG A 205 29.91 47.59 -8.63
C ARG A 205 29.34 46.69 -9.74
N ALA A 206 30.27 46.24 -10.58
CA ALA A 206 30.40 44.96 -11.28
C ALA A 206 29.14 44.16 -11.67
N GLY A 207 28.89 44.06 -12.98
CA GLY A 207 27.92 43.14 -13.58
C GLY A 207 28.36 41.67 -13.48
N LEU A 208 27.40 40.82 -13.12
CA LEU A 208 27.51 39.35 -13.17
C LEU A 208 27.30 38.82 -14.61
N PRO A 209 27.94 37.71 -14.99
CA PRO A 209 27.91 37.21 -16.37
C PRO A 209 26.58 36.52 -16.71
N PRO A 210 26.20 36.44 -18.00
CA PRO A 210 24.96 35.80 -18.41
C PRO A 210 25.01 34.26 -18.26
N PRO A 211 23.86 33.60 -18.04
CA PRO A 211 23.79 32.16 -17.80
C PRO A 211 24.07 31.35 -19.07
N ARG A 212 24.80 30.23 -18.92
CA ARG A 212 25.12 29.29 -20.00
C ARG A 212 23.86 28.52 -20.47
N PRO A 213 23.74 28.21 -21.77
CA PRO A 213 22.64 27.37 -22.26
C PRO A 213 22.85 25.91 -21.85
N ARG A 214 21.82 25.28 -21.25
CA ARG A 214 21.83 23.84 -20.95
C ARG A 214 21.51 23.03 -22.21
N ALA A 215 22.41 22.11 -22.56
CA ALA A 215 22.21 21.11 -23.59
C ALA A 215 21.01 20.18 -23.26
N LYS A 216 20.20 19.86 -24.28
CA LYS A 216 19.13 18.87 -24.22
C LYS A 216 19.71 17.48 -23.93
N ARG A 217 19.16 16.76 -22.95
CA ARG A 217 19.49 15.33 -22.74
C ARG A 217 18.90 14.50 -23.89
N PRO A 218 19.65 13.56 -24.48
CA PRO A 218 19.07 12.59 -25.41
C PRO A 218 18.16 11.61 -24.65
N SER A 219 17.06 11.22 -25.29
CA SER A 219 16.18 10.14 -24.85
C SER A 219 16.93 8.81 -24.85
N GLU A 220 17.04 8.16 -23.70
CA GLU A 220 17.53 6.78 -23.63
C GLU A 220 16.46 5.82 -24.14
N MET A 221 16.81 5.17 -25.25
CA MET A 221 16.13 3.99 -25.78
C MET A 221 16.48 2.78 -24.92
N PHE A 222 15.49 2.13 -24.31
CA PHE A 222 15.70 0.84 -23.67
C PHE A 222 15.88 -0.23 -24.74
N TRP A 223 17.08 -0.83 -24.75
CA TRP A 223 17.43 -1.99 -25.54
C TRP A 223 16.72 -3.24 -25.03
N THR A 224 16.02 -3.90 -25.94
CA THR A 224 15.64 -5.31 -25.83
C THR A 224 16.91 -6.14 -25.93
N MET A 225 17.27 -6.87 -24.87
CA MET A 225 18.34 -7.86 -24.92
C MET A 225 17.73 -9.25 -24.79
N ILE A 226 17.55 -9.89 -25.95
CA ILE A 226 17.33 -11.33 -26.07
C ILE A 226 18.70 -11.98 -25.87
N ILE A 227 18.85 -12.80 -24.83
CA ILE A 227 19.99 -13.70 -24.71
C ILE A 227 19.60 -15.01 -25.41
N VAL A 228 20.22 -15.25 -26.56
CA VAL A 228 20.39 -16.59 -27.16
C VAL A 228 21.82 -17.00 -26.90
N GLN A 229 22.02 -18.13 -26.23
CA GLN A 229 23.18 -19.03 -26.29
C GLN A 229 22.70 -20.32 -25.57
N GLY A 230 22.67 -21.53 -26.15
CA GLY A 230 23.42 -22.03 -27.30
C GLY A 230 24.66 -22.80 -26.84
N LEU A 231 24.44 -23.96 -26.20
CA LEU A 231 25.24 -25.20 -26.26
C LEU A 231 24.43 -26.33 -25.62
#